data_AF-A0A8T6P7C9-F1
#
_entry.id   AF-A0A8T6P7C9-F1
#
_cell.length_a   1.000
_cell.length_b   1.000
_cell.length_c   1.000
_cell.angle_alpha   90.00
_cell.angle_beta   90.00
_cell.angle_gamma   90.00
#
_symmetry.space_group_name_H-M   'P 1'
#
loop_
_entity.id
_entity.type
_entity.pdbx_description
1 polymer ?
#
loop_
_entity_poly.entity_id
_entity_poly.type
_entity_poly.pdbx_seq_one_letter_code
_entity_poly.pdbx_strand_id
1 'polypeptide(L)' 'VRHPLYAGGVVMILFLPIALGSLWGLIPAVLAALTLVARIEFEEAMLIEGMAGYEDYRQRVKYKLVPGIY' A
#
# COMPACT_ATOMS: atom_id res chain seq x y z
N VAL A 1 -1.23 11.08 0.43
CA VAL A 1 -1.11 9.61 0.42
C VAL A 1 -2.47 9.07 0.81
N ARG A 2 -3.17 8.36 -0.09
CA ARG A 2 -4.51 7.84 0.16
C ARG A 2 -4.51 6.64 1.10
N HIS A 3 -3.40 5.89 1.14
CA HIS A 3 -3.26 4.73 2.03
C HIS A 3 -2.00 4.80 2.91
N PRO A 4 -1.96 5.72 3.89
CA PRO A 4 -0.81 5.86 4.79
C PRO A 4 -0.56 4.59 5.63
N LEU A 5 -1.61 3.86 5.99
CA LEU A 5 -1.49 2.58 6.71
C LEU A 5 -0.79 1.52 5.87
N TYR A 6 -1.14 1.39 4.57
CA TYR A 6 -0.46 0.46 3.68
C TYR A 6 0.99 0.86 3.42
N ALA A 7 1.29 2.16 3.32
CA ALA A 7 2.68 2.64 3.23
C ALA A 7 3.51 2.20 4.46
N GLY A 8 2.98 2.41 5.68
CA GLY A 8 3.61 1.91 6.90
C GLY A 8 3.71 0.38 6.96
N GLY A 9 2.68 -0.32 6.48
CA GLY A 9 2.65 -1.77 6.40
C GLY A 9 3.72 -2.37 5.48
N VAL A 10 3.92 -1.79 4.29
CA VAL A 10 4.99 -2.19 3.36
C VAL A 10 6.36 -2.03 4.02
N VAL A 11 6.61 -0.89 4.71
CA VAL A 11 7.86 -0.68 5.44
C VAL A 11 8.01 -1.72 6.56
N MET A 12 7.00 -1.95 7.40
CA MET A 12 7.10 -2.96 8.44
C MET A 12 7.37 -4.36 7.88
N ILE A 13 6.63 -4.79 6.86
CA ILE A 13 6.75 -6.13 6.27
C ILE A 13 8.16 -6.35 5.71
N LEU A 14 8.74 -5.36 5.03
CA LEU A 14 10.07 -5.48 4.44
C LEU A 14 11.19 -5.44 5.48
N PHE A 15 11.05 -4.63 6.53
CA PHE A 15 12.11 -4.45 7.53
C PHE A 15 12.04 -5.45 8.69
N LEU A 16 10.89 -6.09 8.93
CA LEU A 16 10.75 -7.14 9.95
C LEU A 16 11.70 -8.32 9.76
N PRO A 17 11.81 -8.97 8.58
CA PRO A 17 12.76 -10.06 8.39
C PRO A 17 14.23 -9.60 8.51
N ILE A 18 14.54 -8.36 8.13
CA ILE A 18 15.87 -7.76 8.32
C ILE A 18 16.18 -7.62 9.80
N ALA A 19 15.24 -7.07 10.59
CA ALA A 19 15.40 -6.90 12.03
C ALA A 19 15.55 -8.24 12.76
N LEU A 20 14.94 -9.31 12.25
CA LEU A 20 15.05 -10.67 12.76
C LEU A 20 16.31 -11.42 12.25
N GLY A 21 17.14 -10.79 11.42
CA GLY A 21 18.35 -11.40 10.85
C GLY A 21 18.09 -12.48 9.80
N SER A 22 16.87 -12.55 9.25
CA SER A 22 16.46 -13.58 8.30
C SER A 22 16.32 -13.02 6.88
N LEU A 23 17.38 -13.16 6.07
CA LEU A 23 17.34 -12.79 4.66
C LEU A 23 16.37 -13.68 3.86
N TRP A 24 16.17 -14.93 4.26
CA TRP A 24 15.16 -15.81 3.65
C TRP A 24 13.73 -15.28 3.86
N GLY A 25 13.48 -14.59 4.98
CA GLY A 25 12.21 -13.93 5.25
C GLY A 25 11.90 -12.76 4.32
N LEU A 26 12.88 -12.23 3.57
CA LEU A 26 12.65 -11.17 2.59
C LEU A 26 11.80 -11.66 1.40
N ILE A 27 11.95 -12.92 0.99
CA ILE A 27 11.20 -13.48 -0.15
C ILE A 27 9.69 -13.42 0.12
N PRO A 28 9.14 -14.00 1.21
CA PRO A 28 7.72 -13.88 1.51
C PRO A 28 7.31 -12.44 1.84
N ALA A 29 8.20 -11.63 2.44
CA ALA A 29 7.91 -10.23 2.74
C ALA A 29 7.70 -9.38 1.46
N VAL A 30 8.54 -9.55 0.43
CA VAL A 30 8.38 -8.87 -0.85
C VAL A 30 7.08 -9.31 -1.52
N LEU A 31 6.77 -10.61 -1.53
CA LEU A 31 5.50 -11.11 -2.08
C LEU A 31 4.28 -10.53 -1.35
N ALA A 32 4.34 -10.45 -0.01
CA ALA A 32 3.29 -9.84 0.79
C ALA A 32 3.15 -8.33 0.51
N ALA A 33 4.26 -7.60 0.38
CA ALA A 33 4.26 -6.18 0.03
C ALA A 33 3.64 -5.93 -1.36
N LEU A 34 4.00 -6.74 -2.37
CA LEU A 34 3.40 -6.66 -3.71
C LEU A 34 1.90 -6.96 -3.69
N THR A 35 1.48 -7.95 -2.89
CA THR A 35 0.06 -8.29 -2.72
C THR A 35 -0.71 -7.12 -2.09
N LEU A 36 -0.11 -6.44 -1.12
CA LEU A 36 -0.69 -5.26 -0.47
C LEU A 36 -0.81 -4.08 -1.44
N VAL A 37 0.19 -3.88 -2.30
CA VAL A 37 0.16 -2.87 -3.37
C VAL A 37 -0.94 -3.17 -4.38
N ALA A 38 -1.07 -4.43 -4.82
CA ALA A 38 -2.13 -4.85 -5.73
C ALA A 38 -3.53 -4.68 -5.11
N ARG A 39 -3.68 -4.93 -3.80
CA ARG A 39 -4.95 -4.78 -3.07
C ARG A 39 -5.52 -3.35 -3.14
N ILE A 40 -4.67 -2.34 -3.20
CA ILE A 40 -5.09 -0.94 -3.25
C ILE A 40 -5.92 -0.63 -4.48
N GLU A 41 -5.60 -1.22 -5.63
CA GLU A 41 -6.40 -1.01 -6.86
C GLU A 41 -7.82 -1.54 -6.70
N PHE A 42 -7.98 -2.70 -6.07
CA PHE A 42 -9.30 -3.28 -5.79
C PHE A 42 -10.08 -2.45 -4.77
N GLU A 43 -9.40 -1.97 -3.73
CA GLU A 43 -10.02 -1.13 -2.70
C GLU A 43 -10.46 0.22 -3.29
N GLU A 44 -9.62 0.86 -4.10
CA GLU A 44 -9.99 2.10 -4.79
C GLU A 44 -11.17 1.89 -5.75
N ALA A 45 -11.21 0.79 -6.50
CA ALA A 45 -12.35 0.48 -7.37
C ALA A 45 -13.65 0.35 -6.57
N MET A 46 -13.64 -0.37 -5.45
CA MET A 46 -14.80 -0.48 -4.58
C MET A 46 -15.20 0.86 -3.93
N LEU A 47 -14.23 1.71 -3.58
CA LEU A 47 -14.50 3.02 -3.01
C LEU A 47 -15.11 3.99 -4.02
N ILE A 48 -14.70 3.93 -5.29
CA ILE A 48 -15.32 4.72 -6.37
C ILE A 48 -16.78 4.32 -6.58
N GLU A 49 -17.08 3.02 -6.55
CA GLU A 49 -18.45 2.51 -6.74
C GLU A 49 -19.34 2.72 -5.51
N GLY A 50 -18.78 2.59 -4.30
CA GLY A 50 -19.56 2.54 -3.05
C GLY A 50 -19.58 3.84 -2.23
N MET A 51 -18.67 4.79 -2.48
CA MET A 51 -18.54 6.01 -1.66
C MET A 51 -18.69 7.27 -2.52
N ALA A 52 -19.86 7.89 -2.41
CA ALA A 52 -20.13 9.18 -3.05
C ALA A 52 -19.11 10.24 -2.59
N GLY A 53 -18.45 10.90 -3.55
CA GLY A 53 -17.43 11.92 -3.29
C GLY A 53 -15.99 11.39 -3.17
N TYR A 54 -15.77 10.08 -3.27
CA TYR A 54 -14.40 9.53 -3.28
C TYR A 54 -13.60 9.96 -4.51
N GLU A 55 -14.25 10.15 -5.66
CA GLU A 55 -13.60 10.68 -6.86
C GLU A 55 -13.05 12.10 -6.65
N ASP A 56 -13.79 12.97 -5.93
CA ASP A 56 -13.34 14.32 -5.57
C ASP A 56 -12.14 14.27 -4.60
N TYR A 57 -12.15 13.31 -3.67
CA TYR A 57 -11.03 13.07 -2.77
C TYR A 57 -9.77 12.63 -3.52
N ARG A 58 -9.92 11.75 -4.53
CA ARG A 58 -8.84 11.29 -5.39
C ARG A 58 -8.18 12.43 -6.16
N GLN A 59 -8.96 13.43 -6.60
CA GLN A 59 -8.42 14.63 -7.26
C GLN A 59 -7.58 15.50 -6.33
N ARG A 60 -7.95 15.59 -5.04
CA ARG A 60 -7.23 16.36 -4.02
C ARG A 60 -5.95 15.66 -3.56
N VAL A 61 -5.99 14.34 -3.39
CA VAL A 61 -4.86 13.54 -2.89
C VAL A 61 -4.36 12.62 -3.99
N LYS A 62 -3.38 13.07 -4.77
CA LYS A 62 -2.92 12.37 -5.99
C LYS A 62 -2.13 11.07 -5.73
N TYR A 63 -1.38 11.00 -4.63
CA TYR A 63 -0.51 9.86 -4.31
C TYR A 63 -1.24 8.76 -3.54
N LYS A 64 -1.09 7.50 -3.97
CA LYS A 64 -1.63 6.29 -3.33
C LYS A 64 -0.83 5.91 -2.08
N LEU A 65 0.49 5.82 -2.19
CA LEU A 65 1.37 5.17 -1.20
C LEU A 65 2.66 5.95 -0.90
N VAL A 66 3.40 6.40 -1.93
CA VAL A 66 4.67 7.11 -1.80
C VAL A 66 4.63 8.42 -2.61
N PRO A 67 4.77 9.59 -1.96
CA PRO A 67 4.83 10.87 -2.65
C PRO A 67 5.90 10.87 -3.76
N GLY A 68 5.49 11.15 -5.00
CA GLY A 68 6.38 11.26 -6.16
C GLY A 68 6.63 9.95 -6.94
N ILE A 69 6.16 8.81 -6.45
CA ILE A 69 6.32 7.50 -7.13
C ILE A 69 4.97 6.83 -7.36
N TYR A 70 4.11 6.80 -6.33
CA TYR A 70 2.85 6.07 -6.35
C TYR A 70 1.80 6.72 -5.46
#